data_AF-A0A1J6HK16-F1
#
_entry.id   AF-A0A1J6HK16-F1
#
_cell.length_a   1.000
_cell.length_b   1.000
_cell.length_c   1.000
_cell.angle_alpha   90.00
_cell.angle_beta   90.00
_cell.angle_gamma   90.00
#
_symmetry.space_group_name_H-M   'P 1'
#
loop_
_entity.id
_entity.type
_entity.pdbx_description
1 polymer ?
#
loop_
_entity_poly.entity_id
_entity_poly.type
_entity_poly.pdbx_seq_one_letter_code
_entity_poly.pdbx_strand_id
1 'polypeptide(L)'
;MRETRVLLALTAILVANVSLAEQVDQKSIAAGSAQWVSSSGDKSPTDAMVDIGSMRQIGDALEVIIRWPYLPASYGPEAVEKDRIICRADGALSFSVEEGHVSPDGHFQFKNVYDPASQRAEAEKRASQVAKIGNGVSSYGSDPRSLACWAAARKCANEAFTWPPPPNRTPLEYTERARKLNKDYNELFVPTCKLE
;
A
#
# COMPACT_ATOMS: atom_id res chain seq x y z
N MET A 1 27.09 9.19 -62.07
CA MET A 1 27.65 8.25 -61.09
C MET A 1 27.51 8.88 -59.72
N ARG A 2 26.58 8.37 -58.90
CA ARG A 2 26.23 8.88 -57.57
C ARG A 2 26.76 7.90 -56.54
N GLU A 3 27.65 8.35 -55.66
CA GLU A 3 28.17 7.56 -54.54
C GLU A 3 27.12 7.42 -53.44
N THR A 4 26.90 6.18 -53.01
CA THR A 4 26.02 5.82 -51.90
C THR A 4 26.83 5.82 -50.61
N ARG A 5 26.62 6.79 -49.72
CA ARG A 5 27.13 6.74 -48.35
C ARG A 5 26.08 6.10 -47.45
N VAL A 6 26.40 4.94 -46.90
CA VAL A 6 25.61 4.25 -45.88
C VAL A 6 25.90 4.90 -44.53
N LEU A 7 24.87 5.46 -43.89
CA LEU A 7 24.91 5.89 -42.49
C LEU A 7 24.17 4.85 -41.66
N LEU A 8 24.91 4.09 -40.85
CA LEU A 8 24.39 3.23 -39.79
C LEU A 8 23.91 4.12 -38.64
N ALA A 9 22.60 4.15 -38.40
CA ALA A 9 22.03 4.72 -37.19
C ALA A 9 21.97 3.63 -36.11
N LEU A 10 22.81 3.76 -35.08
CA LEU A 10 22.65 3.05 -33.82
C LEU A 10 21.40 3.58 -33.11
N THR A 11 20.33 2.79 -33.08
CA THR A 11 19.21 3.01 -32.17
C THR A 11 19.62 2.61 -30.76
N ALA A 12 19.93 3.59 -29.92
CA ALA A 12 19.99 3.41 -28.48
C ALA A 12 18.56 3.16 -27.96
N ILE A 13 18.31 1.94 -27.46
CA ILE A 13 17.08 1.63 -26.73
C ILE A 13 17.23 2.25 -25.35
N LEU A 14 16.65 3.44 -25.15
CA LEU A 14 16.41 3.96 -23.81
C LEU A 14 15.30 3.13 -23.17
N VAL A 15 15.68 2.19 -22.32
CA VAL A 15 14.76 1.56 -21.37
C VAL A 15 14.51 2.57 -20.25
N ALA A 16 13.54 3.46 -20.46
CA ALA A 16 13.05 4.29 -19.39
C ALA A 16 12.13 3.42 -18.52
N ASN A 17 12.66 2.91 -17.41
CA ASN A 17 11.84 2.41 -16.30
C ASN A 17 11.14 3.60 -15.64
N VAL A 18 10.10 4.10 -16.30
CA VAL A 18 9.21 5.11 -15.74
C VAL A 18 8.19 4.36 -14.89
N SER A 19 8.55 4.09 -13.63
CA SER A 19 7.51 3.95 -12.60
C SER A 19 6.93 5.36 -12.46
N LEU A 20 5.84 5.61 -13.20
CA LEU A 20 5.17 6.89 -13.21
C LEU A 20 4.51 7.03 -11.84
N ALA A 21 5.09 7.87 -10.97
CA ALA A 21 4.40 8.31 -9.77
C ALA A 21 3.13 9.04 -10.22
N GLU A 22 1.98 8.44 -9.97
CA GLU A 22 0.70 9.04 -10.27
C GLU A 22 0.50 10.19 -9.28
N GLN A 23 0.47 11.41 -9.81
CA GLN A 23 0.19 12.59 -9.04
C GLN A 23 -1.33 12.64 -8.81
N VAL A 24 -1.75 12.10 -7.66
CA VAL A 24 -3.15 12.12 -7.24
C VAL A 24 -3.53 13.56 -6.86
N ASP A 25 -4.69 14.03 -7.35
CA ASP A 25 -5.19 15.39 -7.11
C ASP A 25 -5.32 15.68 -5.61
N GLN A 26 -4.66 16.73 -5.13
CA GLN A 26 -4.64 17.15 -3.73
C GLN A 26 -6.05 17.36 -3.16
N LYS A 27 -7.03 17.73 -3.99
CA LYS A 27 -8.44 17.82 -3.58
C LYS A 27 -9.09 16.47 -3.33
N SER A 28 -8.68 15.40 -4.01
CA SER A 28 -9.28 14.07 -3.86
C SER A 28 -8.84 13.36 -2.58
N ILE A 29 -7.62 13.64 -2.10
CA ILE A 29 -7.10 13.08 -0.84
C ILE A 29 -7.65 13.85 0.37
N ALA A 30 -7.70 15.18 0.29
CA ALA A 30 -8.28 16.01 1.34
C ALA A 30 -9.81 15.82 1.46
N ALA A 31 -10.48 15.45 0.37
CA ALA A 31 -11.92 15.15 0.36
C ALA A 31 -12.27 13.69 0.67
N GLY A 32 -11.27 12.82 0.87
CA GLY A 32 -11.52 11.44 1.23
C GLY A 32 -12.08 10.58 0.09
N SER A 33 -11.31 10.44 -0.99
CA SER A 33 -11.65 9.50 -2.07
C SER A 33 -10.93 8.17 -1.93
N ALA A 34 -11.57 7.10 -2.42
CA ALA A 34 -10.94 5.80 -2.55
C ALA A 34 -9.88 5.82 -3.66
N GLN A 35 -8.78 5.11 -3.43
CA GLN A 35 -7.60 5.07 -4.32
C GLN A 35 -7.32 3.64 -4.76
N TRP A 36 -7.13 3.46 -6.07
CA TRP A 36 -6.64 2.19 -6.61
C TRP A 36 -5.14 2.06 -6.35
N VAL A 37 -4.74 0.95 -5.75
CA VAL A 37 -3.35 0.60 -5.48
C VAL A 37 -2.99 -0.64 -6.26
N SER A 38 -1.98 -0.51 -7.13
CA SER A 38 -1.33 -1.68 -7.72
C SER A 38 -0.09 -2.07 -6.94
N SER A 39 0.02 -3.35 -6.59
CA SER A 39 1.21 -3.88 -5.92
C SER A 39 2.38 -4.14 -6.89
N SER A 40 2.11 -4.24 -8.20
CA SER A 40 3.09 -4.62 -9.24
C SER A 40 3.24 -3.60 -10.39
N GLY A 41 2.43 -2.54 -10.45
CA GLY A 41 2.47 -1.54 -11.52
C GLY A 41 1.70 -1.94 -12.79
N ASP A 42 1.46 -3.24 -13.00
CA ASP A 42 0.52 -3.79 -13.97
C ASP A 42 -0.77 -4.25 -13.27
N LYS A 43 -1.92 -4.21 -13.98
CA LYS A 43 -3.23 -4.62 -13.44
C LYS A 43 -3.22 -6.08 -12.95
N SER A 44 -3.06 -6.28 -11.65
CA SER A 44 -2.73 -7.56 -11.01
C SER A 44 -3.84 -8.06 -10.09
N PRO A 45 -3.92 -9.38 -9.77
CA PRO A 45 -4.88 -9.93 -8.80
C PRO A 45 -4.79 -9.33 -7.40
N THR A 46 -3.69 -8.65 -7.16
CA THR A 46 -3.29 -8.06 -5.90
C THR A 46 -3.49 -6.55 -5.89
N ASP A 47 -4.03 -5.98 -6.97
CA ASP A 47 -4.49 -4.60 -6.96
C ASP A 47 -5.69 -4.49 -6.04
N ALA A 48 -5.80 -3.41 -5.28
CA ALA A 48 -6.95 -3.19 -4.41
C ALA A 48 -7.32 -1.72 -4.41
N MET A 49 -8.61 -1.45 -4.18
CA MET A 49 -9.07 -0.10 -3.89
C MET A 49 -9.07 0.13 -2.38
N VAL A 50 -8.36 1.15 -1.92
CA VAL A 50 -8.30 1.54 -0.50
C VAL A 50 -9.09 2.82 -0.31
N ASP A 51 -10.10 2.76 0.55
CA ASP A 51 -10.93 3.91 0.88
C ASP A 51 -10.26 4.81 1.93
N ILE A 52 -9.37 5.69 1.45
CA ILE A 52 -8.64 6.66 2.30
C ILE A 52 -9.60 7.70 2.91
N GLY A 53 -10.76 7.93 2.30
CA GLY A 53 -11.71 8.91 2.81
C GLY A 53 -12.50 8.51 4.02
N SER A 54 -12.84 7.24 4.08
CA SER A 54 -13.44 6.65 5.28
C SER A 54 -12.42 6.37 6.39
N MET A 55 -11.13 6.60 6.14
CA MET A 55 -10.07 6.31 7.11
C MET A 55 -10.18 7.19 8.35
N ARG A 56 -10.25 6.55 9.51
CA ARG A 56 -10.31 7.20 10.83
C ARG A 56 -9.43 6.50 11.83
N GLN A 57 -8.99 7.21 12.86
CA GLN A 57 -8.20 6.63 13.94
C GLN A 57 -9.08 6.01 15.03
N ILE A 58 -8.75 4.79 15.45
CA ILE A 58 -9.36 4.09 16.58
C ILE A 58 -8.25 3.63 17.51
N GLY A 59 -8.05 4.37 18.60
CA GLY A 59 -6.93 4.15 19.51
C GLY A 59 -5.59 4.43 18.82
N ASP A 60 -4.74 3.41 18.72
CA ASP A 60 -3.44 3.45 18.02
C ASP A 60 -3.50 2.91 16.58
N ALA A 61 -4.67 2.48 16.10
CA ALA A 61 -4.86 1.92 14.78
C ALA A 61 -5.67 2.85 13.86
N LEU A 62 -5.49 2.70 12.56
CA LEU A 62 -6.31 3.28 11.51
C LEU A 62 -7.31 2.24 11.03
N GLU A 63 -8.59 2.56 11.00
CA GLU A 63 -9.61 1.71 10.39
C GLU A 63 -9.79 2.12 8.92
N VAL A 64 -9.58 1.18 8.01
CA VAL A 64 -9.65 1.39 6.55
C VAL A 64 -10.44 0.29 5.86
N ILE A 65 -11.10 0.63 4.76
CA ILE A 65 -11.78 -0.34 3.90
C ILE A 65 -10.90 -0.60 2.68
N ILE A 66 -10.60 -1.88 2.44
CA ILE A 66 -9.86 -2.37 1.28
C ILE A 66 -10.82 -3.24 0.46
N ARG A 67 -10.88 -2.97 -0.84
CA ARG A 67 -11.71 -3.73 -1.78
C ARG A 67 -10.84 -4.39 -2.81
N TRP A 68 -11.03 -5.68 -2.99
CA TRP A 68 -10.22 -6.49 -3.87
C TRP A 68 -11.05 -6.87 -5.10
N PRO A 69 -10.58 -6.52 -6.32
CA PRO A 69 -11.12 -7.08 -7.54
C PRO A 69 -10.74 -8.56 -7.55
N TYR A 70 -11.66 -9.44 -7.22
CA TYR A 70 -11.45 -10.87 -7.41
C TYR A 70 -11.18 -11.11 -8.91
N LEU A 71 -9.95 -11.46 -9.28
CA LEU A 71 -9.46 -11.30 -10.65
C LEU A 71 -9.99 -12.37 -11.64
N PRO A 72 -9.87 -12.09 -12.97
CA PRO A 72 -10.99 -11.76 -13.87
C PRO A 72 -11.87 -12.99 -14.18
N ALA A 73 -13.13 -12.93 -14.61
CA ALA A 73 -13.83 -11.93 -15.40
C ALA A 73 -15.34 -11.96 -15.10
N SER A 74 -15.92 -10.77 -15.05
CA SER A 74 -17.34 -10.49 -15.37
C SER A 74 -18.45 -10.89 -14.39
N TYR A 75 -18.27 -11.81 -13.43
CA TYR A 75 -19.42 -12.30 -12.63
C TYR A 75 -19.16 -12.65 -11.14
N GLY A 76 -17.94 -12.47 -10.61
CA GLY A 76 -17.66 -12.72 -9.20
C GLY A 76 -17.98 -11.51 -8.31
N PRO A 77 -18.40 -11.70 -7.04
CA PRO A 77 -18.66 -10.57 -6.15
C PRO A 77 -17.34 -9.91 -5.73
N GLU A 78 -17.35 -8.57 -5.60
CA GLU A 78 -16.19 -7.79 -5.11
C GLU A 78 -15.94 -8.16 -3.64
N ALA A 79 -14.73 -8.52 -3.27
CA ALA A 79 -14.41 -8.81 -1.88
C ALA A 79 -14.09 -7.50 -1.14
N VAL A 80 -14.60 -7.36 0.07
CA VAL A 80 -14.31 -6.22 0.94
C VAL A 80 -13.75 -6.72 2.25
N GLU A 81 -12.63 -6.13 2.63
CA GLU A 81 -11.98 -6.31 3.91
C GLU A 81 -11.97 -4.95 4.61
N LYS A 82 -12.36 -4.94 5.87
CA LYS A 82 -12.16 -3.79 6.74
C LYS A 82 -11.01 -4.12 7.67
N ASP A 83 -9.93 -3.39 7.52
CA ASP A 83 -8.69 -3.62 8.23
C ASP A 83 -8.48 -2.54 9.30
N ARG A 84 -7.86 -2.95 10.39
CA ARG A 84 -7.19 -2.05 11.31
C ARG A 84 -5.69 -2.15 11.11
N ILE A 85 -5.04 -1.00 10.96
CA ILE A 85 -3.62 -0.91 10.62
C ILE A 85 -2.93 -0.01 11.64
N ILE A 86 -1.88 -0.52 12.28
CA ILE A 86 -1.02 0.24 13.19
C ILE A 86 0.26 0.57 12.44
N CYS A 87 0.52 1.86 12.26
CA CYS A 87 1.66 2.36 11.51
C CYS A 87 2.85 2.59 12.44
N ARG A 88 3.89 1.75 12.33
CA ARG A 88 5.08 1.80 13.20
C ARG A 88 6.34 2.01 12.39
N ALA A 89 7.40 2.47 13.05
CA ALA A 89 8.72 2.66 12.44
C ALA A 89 9.42 1.34 12.07
N ASP A 90 8.95 0.22 12.60
CA ASP A 90 9.33 -1.15 12.22
C ASP A 90 8.33 -1.80 11.25
N GLY A 91 7.49 -1.00 10.58
CA GLY A 91 6.53 -1.44 9.57
C GLY A 91 5.08 -1.50 10.08
N ALA A 92 4.14 -1.70 9.17
CA ALA A 92 2.73 -1.81 9.52
C ALA A 92 2.40 -3.14 10.19
N LEU A 93 1.52 -3.08 11.18
CA LEU A 93 0.77 -4.24 11.65
C LEU A 93 -0.69 -4.09 11.20
N SER A 94 -1.15 -5.00 10.34
CA SER A 94 -2.53 -4.99 9.81
C SER A 94 -3.31 -6.23 10.25
N PHE A 95 -4.61 -6.08 10.48
CA PHE A 95 -5.50 -7.19 10.77
C PHE A 95 -6.95 -6.89 10.34
N SER A 96 -7.62 -7.88 9.76
CA SER A 96 -9.01 -7.79 9.34
C SER A 96 -9.94 -7.78 10.56
N VAL A 97 -10.95 -6.91 10.55
CA VAL A 97 -12.02 -6.90 11.55
C VAL A 97 -13.38 -7.26 10.95
N GLU A 98 -13.57 -7.03 9.65
CA GLU A 98 -14.77 -7.45 8.92
C GLU A 98 -14.34 -7.94 7.52
N GLU A 99 -14.96 -9.02 7.06
CA GLU A 99 -14.78 -9.55 5.71
C GLU A 99 -16.14 -9.86 5.11
N GLY A 100 -16.31 -9.53 3.84
CA GLY A 100 -17.54 -9.79 3.12
C GLY A 100 -17.37 -9.66 1.63
N HIS A 101 -18.49 -9.61 0.94
CA HIS A 101 -18.51 -9.41 -0.49
C HIS A 101 -19.68 -8.52 -0.91
N VAL A 102 -19.48 -7.75 -1.97
CA VAL A 102 -20.52 -6.98 -2.63
C VAL A 102 -21.05 -7.84 -3.77
N SER A 103 -22.33 -8.22 -3.69
CA SER A 103 -23.02 -8.92 -4.77
C SER A 103 -23.11 -8.05 -6.04
N PRO A 104 -23.33 -8.63 -7.23
CA PRO A 104 -23.43 -7.85 -8.48
C PRO A 104 -24.51 -6.75 -8.48
N ASP A 105 -25.52 -6.87 -7.60
CA ASP A 105 -26.59 -5.89 -7.38
C ASP A 105 -26.21 -4.77 -6.38
N GLY A 106 -24.96 -4.77 -5.88
CA GLY A 106 -24.42 -3.75 -5.00
C GLY A 106 -24.67 -3.99 -3.51
N HIS A 107 -25.32 -5.09 -3.13
CA HIS A 107 -25.57 -5.39 -1.72
C HIS A 107 -24.34 -6.00 -1.03
N PHE A 108 -23.94 -5.42 0.10
CA PHE A 108 -22.87 -5.95 0.92
C PHE A 108 -23.37 -7.08 1.83
N GLN A 109 -22.71 -8.23 1.74
CA GLN A 109 -22.98 -9.40 2.58
C GLN A 109 -21.76 -9.70 3.44
N PHE A 110 -21.91 -9.50 4.76
CA PHE A 110 -20.91 -9.87 5.74
C PHE A 110 -20.73 -11.38 5.74
N LYS A 111 -19.49 -11.83 5.58
CA LYS A 111 -19.13 -13.23 5.72
C LYS A 111 -18.61 -13.49 7.13
N ASN A 112 -17.74 -12.62 7.63
CA ASN A 112 -17.13 -12.74 8.95
C ASN A 112 -17.04 -11.36 9.62
N VAL A 113 -17.31 -11.33 10.93
CA VAL A 113 -17.01 -10.20 11.81
C VAL A 113 -16.16 -10.74 12.94
N TYR A 114 -14.99 -10.15 13.15
CA TYR A 114 -14.00 -10.65 14.09
C TYR A 114 -13.88 -9.74 15.31
N ASP A 115 -13.52 -10.34 16.44
CA ASP A 115 -13.12 -9.59 17.63
C ASP A 115 -11.77 -8.88 17.37
N PRO A 116 -11.71 -7.53 17.42
CA PRO A 116 -10.48 -6.79 17.11
C PRO A 116 -9.30 -7.11 18.02
N ALA A 117 -9.55 -7.43 19.31
CA ALA A 117 -8.47 -7.72 20.25
C ALA A 117 -7.80 -9.07 19.92
N SER A 118 -8.60 -10.07 19.59
CA SER A 118 -8.13 -11.39 19.16
C SER A 118 -7.35 -11.31 17.84
N GLN A 119 -7.88 -10.60 16.84
CA GLN A 119 -7.20 -10.42 15.54
C GLN A 119 -5.88 -9.64 15.67
N ARG A 120 -5.85 -8.62 16.52
CA ARG A 120 -4.59 -7.92 16.85
C ARG A 120 -3.57 -8.87 17.46
N ALA A 121 -3.97 -9.67 18.45
CA ALA A 121 -3.05 -10.60 19.12
C ALA A 121 -2.48 -11.65 18.15
N GLU A 122 -3.31 -12.17 17.24
CA GLU A 122 -2.85 -13.08 16.18
C GLU A 122 -1.88 -12.42 15.20
N ALA A 123 -2.18 -11.18 14.79
CA ALA A 123 -1.31 -10.42 13.92
C ALA A 123 0.04 -10.11 14.59
N GLU A 124 0.05 -9.70 15.87
CA GLU A 124 1.28 -9.46 16.63
C GLU A 124 2.12 -10.74 16.74
N LYS A 125 1.47 -11.88 17.00
CA LYS A 125 2.14 -13.19 17.00
C LYS A 125 2.78 -13.49 15.65
N ARG A 126 2.05 -13.31 14.54
CA ARG A 126 2.56 -13.54 13.18
C ARG A 126 3.72 -12.60 12.85
N ALA A 127 3.59 -11.31 13.16
CA ALA A 127 4.63 -10.31 12.96
C ALA A 127 5.92 -10.67 13.72
N SER A 128 5.80 -11.13 14.96
CA SER A 128 6.95 -11.58 15.75
C SER A 128 7.66 -12.79 15.14
N GLN A 129 6.93 -13.68 14.47
CA GLN A 129 7.50 -14.85 13.79
C GLN A 129 8.22 -14.44 12.50
N VAL A 130 7.61 -13.57 11.70
CA VAL A 130 8.23 -13.03 10.48
C VAL A 130 9.49 -12.23 10.81
N ALA A 131 9.46 -11.41 11.85
CA ALA A 131 10.62 -10.65 12.30
C ALA A 131 11.80 -11.57 12.68
N LYS A 132 11.55 -12.74 13.30
CA LYS A 132 12.61 -13.72 13.59
C LYS A 132 13.25 -14.29 12.33
N ILE A 133 12.46 -14.53 11.29
CA ILE A 133 12.94 -15.09 10.01
C ILE A 133 13.67 -14.02 9.19
N GLY A 134 13.19 -12.77 9.21
CA GLY A 134 13.74 -11.64 8.46
C GLY A 134 14.84 -10.84 9.17
N ASN A 135 15.45 -11.36 10.23
CA ASN A 135 16.45 -10.65 11.06
C ASN A 135 15.98 -9.27 11.56
N GLY A 136 14.68 -9.14 11.87
CA GLY A 136 14.07 -7.92 12.39
C GLY A 136 13.87 -6.81 11.36
N VAL A 137 14.04 -7.09 10.05
CA VAL A 137 13.81 -6.11 9.00
C VAL A 137 12.37 -6.23 8.49
N SER A 138 11.55 -5.25 8.83
CA SER A 138 10.21 -5.07 8.28
C SER A 138 10.15 -3.68 7.63
N SER A 139 9.60 -3.61 6.41
CA SER A 139 9.58 -2.41 5.59
C SER A 139 8.19 -2.23 5.02
N TYR A 140 7.74 -0.99 4.91
CA TYR A 140 6.61 -0.65 4.05
C TYR A 140 6.93 -0.98 2.59
N GLY A 141 5.91 -1.41 1.85
CA GLY A 141 6.00 -1.80 0.45
C GLY A 141 4.97 -1.08 -0.42
N SER A 142 4.86 -1.52 -1.67
CA SER A 142 3.82 -1.09 -2.61
C SER A 142 2.47 -1.79 -2.37
N ASP A 143 2.23 -2.33 -1.18
CA ASP A 143 0.98 -3.04 -0.88
C ASP A 143 -0.14 -2.07 -0.40
N PRO A 144 -1.42 -2.45 -0.59
CA PRO A 144 -2.56 -1.63 -0.19
C PRO A 144 -2.59 -1.24 1.31
N ARG A 145 -2.00 -2.03 2.21
CA ARG A 145 -2.00 -1.72 3.65
C ARG A 145 -0.95 -0.67 3.98
N SER A 146 0.21 -0.73 3.33
CA SER A 146 1.24 0.32 3.39
C SER A 146 0.72 1.67 2.88
N LEU A 147 -0.20 1.68 1.91
CA LEU A 147 -0.87 2.90 1.43
C LEU A 147 -1.56 3.67 2.56
N ALA A 148 -2.30 2.96 3.43
CA ALA A 148 -3.08 3.60 4.49
C ALA A 148 -2.18 4.41 5.43
N CYS A 149 -1.05 3.83 5.82
CA CYS A 149 -0.06 4.51 6.65
C CYS A 149 0.59 5.70 5.94
N TRP A 150 0.92 5.54 4.66
CA TRP A 150 1.42 6.64 3.84
C TRP A 150 0.42 7.80 3.74
N ALA A 151 -0.83 7.50 3.42
CA ALA A 151 -1.91 8.47 3.31
C ALA A 151 -2.13 9.22 4.62
N ALA A 152 -2.14 8.49 5.73
CA ALA A 152 -2.28 9.07 7.06
C ALA A 152 -1.11 9.98 7.42
N ALA A 153 0.13 9.57 7.13
CA ALA A 153 1.32 10.38 7.38
C ALA A 153 1.30 11.68 6.55
N ARG A 154 0.95 11.61 5.26
CA ARG A 154 0.83 12.80 4.40
C ARG A 154 -0.30 13.72 4.82
N LYS A 155 -1.45 13.16 5.23
CA LYS A 155 -2.56 13.94 5.82
C LYS A 155 -2.11 14.66 7.08
N CYS A 156 -1.35 14.01 7.96
CA CYS A 156 -0.79 14.65 9.16
C CYS A 156 0.24 15.75 8.85
N ALA A 157 1.05 15.55 7.81
CA ALA A 157 2.04 16.54 7.38
C ALA A 157 1.43 17.69 6.56
N ASN A 158 0.12 17.63 6.22
CA ASN A 158 -0.55 18.52 5.28
C ASN A 158 0.17 18.57 3.91
N GLU A 159 0.67 17.43 3.46
CA GLU A 159 1.38 17.27 2.20
C GLU A 159 0.49 16.59 1.16
N ALA A 160 0.78 16.82 -0.12
CA ALA A 160 0.12 16.09 -1.19
C ALA A 160 0.45 14.59 -1.08
N PHE A 161 -0.57 13.76 -1.24
CA PHE A 161 -0.37 12.33 -1.31
C PHE A 161 -0.01 11.93 -2.74
N THR A 162 1.10 11.20 -2.85
CA THR A 162 1.65 10.72 -4.12
C THR A 162 1.83 9.22 -4.03
N TRP A 163 1.37 8.47 -5.03
CA TRP A 163 1.53 7.01 -5.10
C TRP A 163 2.23 6.60 -6.41
N PRO A 164 3.14 5.60 -6.39
CA PRO A 164 3.71 4.95 -5.21
C PRO A 164 4.49 5.89 -4.28
N PRO A 165 4.71 5.51 -3.01
CA PRO A 165 5.66 6.18 -2.15
C PRO A 165 7.05 6.16 -2.82
N PRO A 166 7.95 7.09 -2.42
CA PRO A 166 9.33 7.06 -2.88
C PRO A 166 9.89 5.64 -2.74
N PRO A 167 10.52 5.06 -3.77
CA PRO A 167 10.99 3.69 -3.69
C PRO A 167 12.07 3.57 -2.61
N ASN A 168 12.03 2.49 -1.84
CA ASN A 168 13.19 2.10 -1.03
C ASN A 168 14.30 1.62 -1.96
N ARG A 169 15.26 2.51 -2.30
CA ARG A 169 16.33 2.25 -3.29
C ARG A 169 17.46 1.36 -2.75
N THR A 170 17.27 0.65 -1.63
CA THR A 170 18.35 -0.04 -0.92
C THR A 170 18.28 -1.56 -1.11
N PRO A 171 19.37 -2.25 -1.51
CA PRO A 171 19.45 -3.71 -1.42
C PRO A 171 19.27 -4.16 0.02
N LEU A 172 18.41 -5.16 0.25
CA LEU A 172 18.13 -5.75 1.57
C LEU A 172 19.29 -6.65 2.02
N GLU A 173 20.48 -6.08 2.22
CA GLU A 173 21.55 -6.77 2.93
C GLU A 173 21.25 -6.72 4.43
N TYR A 174 21.36 -7.83 5.17
CA TYR A 174 21.00 -7.90 6.60
C TYR A 174 22.02 -7.21 7.54
N THR A 175 22.51 -6.02 7.18
CA THR A 175 23.51 -5.24 7.91
C THR A 175 22.86 -4.22 8.85
N GLU A 176 23.59 -3.73 9.86
CA GLU A 176 23.13 -2.63 10.72
C GLU A 176 22.80 -1.36 9.92
N ARG A 177 23.58 -1.10 8.87
CA ARG A 177 23.33 0.01 7.94
C ARG A 177 21.99 -0.13 7.24
N ALA A 178 21.65 -1.31 6.74
CA ALA A 178 20.36 -1.55 6.10
C ALA A 178 19.18 -1.44 7.08
N ARG A 179 19.35 -1.92 8.33
CA ARG A 179 18.34 -1.73 9.38
C ARG A 179 18.08 -0.24 9.66
N LYS A 180 19.14 0.56 9.76
CA LYS A 180 19.01 2.01 9.94
C LYS A 180 18.28 2.66 8.77
N LEU A 181 18.69 2.36 7.54
CA LEU A 181 18.05 2.92 6.35
C LEU A 181 16.57 2.51 6.22
N ASN A 182 16.22 1.26 6.54
CA ASN A 182 14.82 0.82 6.54
C ASN A 182 14.00 1.50 7.62
N LYS A 183 14.58 1.72 8.80
CA LYS A 183 13.93 2.51 9.85
C LYS A 183 13.67 3.94 9.37
N ASP A 184 14.69 4.61 8.84
CA ASP A 184 14.58 5.99 8.33
C ASP A 184 13.52 6.08 7.21
N TYR A 185 13.42 5.06 6.36
CA TYR A 185 12.38 4.95 5.33
C TYR A 185 10.98 4.77 5.94
N ASN A 186 10.82 3.87 6.91
CA ASN A 186 9.54 3.59 7.55
C ASN A 186 9.00 4.77 8.36
N GLU A 187 9.87 5.63 8.90
CA GLU A 187 9.46 6.85 9.62
C GLU A 187 8.58 7.76 8.74
N LEU A 188 8.75 7.73 7.42
CA LEU A 188 7.91 8.51 6.49
C LEU A 188 6.45 8.03 6.42
N PHE A 189 6.14 6.83 6.93
CA PHE A 189 4.80 6.24 6.93
C PHE A 189 4.12 6.34 8.29
N VAL A 190 4.80 6.87 9.32
CA VAL A 190 4.24 6.95 10.67
C VAL A 190 3.51 8.29 10.83
N PRO A 191 2.18 8.30 11.03
CA PRO A 191 1.44 9.53 11.27
C PRO A 191 1.86 10.19 12.59
N THR A 192 2.14 11.48 12.55
CA THR A 192 2.57 12.28 13.71
C THR A 192 1.42 13.02 14.40
N CYS A 193 0.21 12.91 13.86
CA CYS A 193 -1.00 13.55 14.35
C CYS A 193 -2.10 12.53 14.63
N LYS A 194 -3.21 12.99 15.24
CA LYS A 194 -4.44 12.20 15.28
C LYS A 194 -5.30 12.47 14.07
N LEU A 195 -5.86 11.42 13.48
CA LEU A 195 -6.85 11.55 12.42
C LEU A 195 -8.26 11.58 13.02
N GLU A 196 -9.04 12.57 12.61
CA GLU A 196 -10.48 12.66 12.86
C GLU A 196 -11.26 11.66 12.01
#